data_AF-A0AAW4Y0Y6-F1
#
_entry.id   AF-A0AAW4Y0Y6-F1
#
_cell.length_a   1.000
_cell.length_b   1.000
_cell.length_c   1.000
_cell.angle_alpha   90.00
_cell.angle_beta   90.00
_cell.angle_gamma   90.00
#
_symmetry.space_group_name_H-M   'P 1'
#
loop_
_entity.id
_entity.type
_entity.pdbx_description
1 polymer ?
#
loop_
_entity_poly.entity_id
_entity_poly.type
_entity_poly.pdbx_seq_one_letter_code
_entity_poly.pdbx_strand_id
1 'polypeptide(L)'
;MGHQSISSAKQAFVQALAKQRHLLLWAGLGLGASAFAQNNQQVVVNGGIVNISGPAAQAVMNISSNKNIRQIRGNNQVTSVNGVVANMASFGAYSELNIASRNGGVGSGSQVVSVGGPVVNQATGTGMRSVVNIGGR
;
A
#
# COMPACT_ATOMS: atom_id res chain seq x y z
N MET A 1 31.76 -47.55 -47.99
CA MET A 1 31.45 -46.11 -47.89
C MET A 1 30.23 -45.86 -46.96
N GLY A 2 30.21 -46.40 -45.73
CA GLY A 2 29.04 -46.35 -44.83
C GLY A 2 29.24 -45.62 -43.50
N HIS A 3 30.47 -45.22 -43.16
CA HIS A 3 30.79 -44.62 -41.86
C HIS A 3 30.49 -43.12 -41.74
N GLN A 4 30.41 -42.39 -42.86
CA GLN A 4 30.22 -40.93 -42.82
C GLN A 4 28.75 -40.50 -42.62
N SER A 5 27.79 -41.31 -43.08
CA SER A 5 26.35 -41.03 -42.96
C SER A 5 25.83 -41.17 -41.52
N ILE A 6 26.34 -42.14 -40.76
CA ILE A 6 25.93 -42.35 -39.36
C ILE A 6 26.49 -41.24 -38.45
N SER A 7 27.67 -40.71 -38.78
CA SER A 7 28.28 -39.59 -38.07
C SER A 7 27.48 -38.29 -38.24
N SER A 8 27.02 -37.98 -39.46
CA SER A 8 26.28 -36.74 -39.71
C SER A 8 24.87 -36.76 -39.09
N ALA A 9 24.19 -37.91 -39.09
CA ALA A 9 22.89 -38.06 -38.44
C ALA A 9 22.97 -37.91 -36.91
N LYS A 10 24.02 -38.46 -36.29
CA LYS A 10 24.28 -38.28 -34.85
C LYS A 10 24.61 -36.82 -34.51
N GLN A 11 25.41 -36.15 -35.33
CA GLN A 11 25.76 -34.74 -35.14
C GLN A 11 24.54 -33.82 -35.31
N ALA A 12 23.66 -34.10 -36.29
CA ALA A 12 22.42 -33.35 -36.50
C ALA A 12 21.44 -33.53 -35.33
N PHE A 13 21.32 -34.75 -34.78
CA PHE A 13 20.47 -35.01 -33.61
C PHE A 13 20.99 -34.30 -32.35
N VAL A 14 22.31 -34.32 -32.11
CA VAL A 14 22.93 -33.62 -30.98
C VAL A 14 22.76 -32.10 -31.10
N GLN A 15 22.90 -31.54 -32.31
CA GLN A 15 22.66 -30.11 -32.54
C GLN A 15 21.18 -29.72 -32.40
N ALA A 16 20.25 -30.57 -32.85
CA ALA A 16 18.82 -30.36 -32.66
C ALA A 16 18.45 -30.39 -31.17
N LEU A 17 18.97 -31.36 -30.42
CA LEU A 17 18.75 -31.48 -28.97
C LEU A 17 19.37 -30.31 -28.20
N ALA A 18 20.55 -29.82 -28.61
CA ALA A 18 21.19 -28.63 -28.03
C ALA A 18 20.37 -27.35 -28.28
N LYS A 19 19.84 -27.16 -29.50
CA LYS A 19 18.94 -26.04 -29.82
C LYS A 19 17.64 -26.10 -29.01
N GLN A 20 17.09 -27.30 -28.79
CA GLN A 20 15.88 -27.50 -27.99
C GLN A 20 16.11 -27.19 -26.50
N ARG A 21 17.29 -27.53 -25.96
CA ARG A 21 17.71 -27.17 -24.58
C ARG A 21 17.91 -25.67 -24.40
N HIS A 22 18.43 -24.97 -25.40
CA HIS A 22 18.48 -23.51 -25.38
C HIS A 22 17.07 -22.89 -25.41
N LEU A 23 16.15 -23.43 -26.21
CA LEU A 23 14.78 -22.90 -26.30
C LEU A 23 14.01 -23.00 -24.96
N LEU A 24 14.18 -24.10 -24.21
CA LEU A 24 13.57 -24.25 -22.87
C LEU A 24 14.17 -23.30 -21.82
N LEU A 25 15.45 -22.94 -21.95
CA LEU A 25 16.12 -22.04 -21.00
C LEU A 25 15.59 -20.60 -21.14
N TRP A 26 15.29 -20.16 -22.36
CA TRP A 26 14.67 -18.84 -22.61
C TRP A 26 13.17 -18.81 -22.25
N ALA A 27 12.47 -19.94 -22.39
CA ALA A 27 11.07 -20.05 -21.94
C ALA A 27 10.93 -19.99 -20.41
N GLY A 28 11.93 -20.49 -19.66
CA GLY A 28 11.93 -20.46 -18.19
C GLY A 28 12.28 -19.12 -17.56
N LEU A 29 12.95 -18.21 -18.30
CA LEU A 29 13.37 -16.89 -17.79
C LEU A 29 12.28 -15.81 -17.87
N GLY A 30 11.15 -16.08 -18.52
CA GLY A 30 10.08 -15.10 -18.75
C GLY A 30 8.97 -15.07 -17.69
N LEU A 31 8.98 -15.97 -16.71
CA LEU A 31 7.89 -16.12 -15.72
C LEU A 31 8.36 -15.79 -14.29
N GLY A 32 9.24 -14.80 -14.16
CA GLY A 32 9.42 -14.12 -12.88
C GLY A 32 8.13 -13.36 -12.55
N ALA A 33 7.16 -14.04 -11.95
CA ALA A 33 5.98 -13.39 -11.40
C ALA A 33 6.45 -12.28 -10.47
N SER A 34 6.22 -11.03 -10.87
CA SER A 34 6.50 -9.90 -10.01
C SER A 34 5.54 -9.99 -8.83
N ALA A 35 6.03 -10.49 -7.69
CA ALA A 35 5.27 -10.43 -6.43
C ALA A 35 5.21 -8.96 -6.02
N PHE A 36 4.14 -8.27 -6.42
CA PHE A 36 3.88 -6.91 -5.96
C PHE A 36 3.44 -6.97 -4.50
N ALA A 37 4.09 -6.18 -3.64
CA ALA A 37 3.74 -6.10 -2.23
C ALA A 37 2.29 -5.58 -2.07
N GLN A 38 1.42 -6.41 -1.51
CA GLN A 38 0.08 -6.02 -1.06
C GLN A 38 0.18 -5.50 0.38
N ASN A 39 -0.56 -4.43 0.70
CA ASN A 39 -0.66 -3.92 2.06
C ASN A 39 -2.02 -4.34 2.65
N ASN A 40 -2.02 -5.39 3.47
CA ASN A 40 -3.19 -5.85 4.20
C ASN A 40 -2.98 -5.50 5.67
N GLN A 41 -3.64 -4.46 6.15
CA GLN A 41 -3.45 -3.95 7.50
C GLN A 41 -4.78 -3.89 8.24
N GLN A 42 -4.81 -4.48 9.43
CA GLN A 42 -5.94 -4.39 10.35
C GLN A 42 -5.48 -3.69 11.62
N VAL A 43 -6.18 -2.64 12.01
CA VAL A 43 -5.93 -1.91 13.26
C VAL A 43 -7.22 -1.86 14.07
N VAL A 44 -7.13 -2.25 15.34
CA VAL A 44 -8.22 -2.13 16.30
C VAL A 44 -7.74 -1.25 17.44
N VAL A 45 -8.46 -0.15 17.67
CA VAL A 45 -8.24 0.75 18.80
C VAL A 45 -9.34 0.50 19.83
N ASN A 46 -8.98 -0.16 20.92
CA ASN A 46 -9.86 -0.31 22.08
C ASN A 46 -9.77 0.95 22.95
N GLY A 47 -10.48 1.99 22.50
CA GLY A 47 -10.48 3.31 23.14
C GLY A 47 -10.71 4.42 22.12
N GLY A 48 -10.43 5.65 22.55
CA GLY A 48 -10.48 6.83 21.68
C GLY A 48 -9.15 7.14 21.00
N ILE A 49 -9.21 7.88 19.91
CA ILE A 49 -8.07 8.49 19.23
C ILE A 49 -8.13 9.99 19.49
N VAL A 50 -7.02 10.57 19.92
CA VAL A 50 -6.94 12.00 20.22
C VAL A 50 -5.68 12.59 19.59
N ASN A 51 -5.86 13.55 18.69
CA ASN A 51 -4.79 14.30 18.04
C ASN A 51 -5.02 15.80 18.28
N ILE A 52 -4.25 16.39 19.19
CA ILE A 52 -4.42 17.78 19.63
C ILE A 52 -3.16 18.57 19.31
N SER A 53 -3.34 19.72 18.66
CA SER A 53 -2.28 20.69 18.43
C SER A 53 -2.52 21.95 19.26
N GLY A 54 -1.54 22.31 20.08
CA GLY A 54 -1.53 23.54 20.87
C GLY A 54 -1.13 24.77 20.04
N PRO A 55 -1.13 25.97 20.65
CA PRO A 55 -0.87 27.23 19.94
C PRO A 55 0.38 27.20 19.07
N ALA A 56 0.24 27.67 17.82
CA ALA A 56 1.30 27.73 16.81
C ALA A 56 2.04 26.40 16.55
N ALA A 57 1.42 25.26 16.87
CA ALA A 57 2.02 23.93 16.70
C ALA A 57 1.38 23.12 15.57
N GLN A 58 2.00 21.99 15.25
CA GLN A 58 1.50 21.02 14.29
C GLN A 58 1.39 19.62 14.91
N ALA A 59 0.23 18.97 14.77
CA ALA A 59 0.01 17.58 15.15
C ALA A 59 -0.49 16.77 13.95
N VAL A 60 0.20 15.70 13.58
CA VAL A 60 -0.22 14.81 12.49
C VAL A 60 -0.23 13.36 12.99
N MET A 61 -1.37 12.71 12.87
CA MET A 61 -1.55 11.31 13.25
C MET A 61 -2.06 10.49 12.06
N ASN A 62 -1.44 9.33 11.82
CA ASN A 62 -1.81 8.41 10.74
C ASN A 62 -2.06 7.02 11.34
N ILE A 63 -3.28 6.51 11.19
CA ILE A 63 -3.70 5.20 11.67
C ILE A 63 -4.05 4.36 10.47
N SER A 64 -3.25 3.30 10.27
CA SER A 64 -3.31 2.43 9.09
C SER A 64 -3.56 3.25 7.82
N SER A 65 -2.73 4.27 7.56
CA SER A 65 -2.92 5.24 6.48
C SER A 65 -1.62 5.39 5.71
N ASN A 66 -1.71 5.46 4.38
CA ASN A 66 -0.56 5.44 3.48
C ASN A 66 -0.33 6.83 2.87
N LYS A 67 -0.42 7.86 3.71
CA LYS A 67 -0.17 9.25 3.33
C LYS A 67 1.21 9.37 2.65
N ASN A 68 1.25 10.05 1.50
CA ASN A 68 2.45 10.32 0.69
C ASN A 68 3.10 9.11 0.00
N ILE A 69 2.45 7.94 -0.07
CA ILE A 69 2.96 6.82 -0.88
C ILE A 69 2.39 6.90 -2.30
N ARG A 70 3.24 7.15 -3.29
CA ARG A 70 2.84 7.38 -4.70
C ARG A 70 2.21 6.16 -5.38
N GLN A 71 2.61 4.94 -5.01
CA GLN A 71 2.14 3.73 -5.69
C GLN A 71 2.03 2.55 -4.72
N ILE A 72 0.80 2.13 -4.44
CA ILE A 72 0.49 0.87 -3.76
C ILE A 72 -0.59 0.17 -4.58
N ARG A 73 -0.31 -1.03 -5.07
CA ARG A 73 -1.31 -1.87 -5.75
C ARG A 73 -1.83 -2.90 -4.75
N GLY A 74 -3.10 -2.81 -4.36
CA GLY A 74 -3.71 -3.66 -3.34
C GLY A 74 -3.48 -3.15 -1.92
N ASN A 75 -4.14 -2.04 -1.56
CA ASN A 75 -4.13 -1.49 -0.20
C ASN A 75 -5.46 -1.77 0.53
N ASN A 76 -5.50 -2.84 1.32
CA ASN A 76 -6.66 -3.21 2.12
C ASN A 76 -6.42 -2.84 3.58
N GLN A 77 -7.06 -1.77 4.03
CA GLN A 77 -6.93 -1.24 5.38
C GLN A 77 -8.27 -1.36 6.08
N VAL A 78 -8.27 -2.04 7.22
CA VAL A 78 -9.45 -2.18 8.07
C VAL A 78 -9.11 -1.53 9.41
N THR A 79 -9.80 -0.45 9.74
CA THR A 79 -9.67 0.20 11.05
C THR A 79 -10.98 0.10 11.82
N SER A 80 -10.90 -0.37 13.05
CA SER A 80 -11.99 -0.30 14.02
C SER A 80 -11.55 0.55 15.21
N VAL A 81 -12.36 1.55 15.56
CA VAL A 81 -12.13 2.43 16.71
C VAL A 81 -13.33 2.29 17.63
N ASN A 82 -13.13 1.72 18.81
CA ASN A 82 -14.20 1.46 19.78
C ASN A 82 -14.39 2.65 20.73
N GLY A 83 -14.33 3.88 20.21
CA GLY A 83 -14.38 5.09 21.02
C GLY A 83 -14.42 6.37 20.19
N VAL A 84 -14.24 7.51 20.88
CA VAL A 84 -14.25 8.85 20.29
C VAL A 84 -13.02 9.05 19.41
N VAL A 85 -13.20 9.69 18.26
CA VAL A 85 -12.09 10.21 17.44
C VAL A 85 -12.09 11.73 17.56
N ALA A 86 -11.05 12.30 18.15
CA ALA A 86 -10.93 13.74 18.36
C ALA A 86 -9.69 14.30 17.67
N ASN A 87 -9.90 15.28 16.80
CA ASN A 87 -8.84 16.04 16.14
C ASN A 87 -9.05 17.54 16.41
N MET A 88 -8.12 18.14 17.15
CA MET A 88 -8.27 19.52 17.60
C MET A 88 -7.04 20.35 17.24
N ALA A 89 -7.27 21.55 16.73
CA ALA A 89 -6.26 22.59 16.60
C ALA A 89 -6.71 23.80 17.43
N SER A 90 -5.78 24.55 18.03
CA SER A 90 -6.05 25.79 18.78
C SER A 90 -5.03 26.88 18.42
N PHE A 91 -5.46 28.14 18.27
CA PHE A 91 -4.58 29.33 18.12
C PHE A 91 -3.44 29.20 17.10
N GLY A 92 -3.72 29.39 15.81
CA GLY A 92 -2.69 29.33 14.76
C GLY A 92 -2.13 27.92 14.48
N ALA A 93 -2.73 26.89 15.07
CA ALA A 93 -2.26 25.52 14.96
C ALA A 93 -2.81 24.77 13.75
N TYR A 94 -2.09 23.72 13.38
CA TYR A 94 -2.49 22.71 12.41
C TYR A 94 -2.65 21.35 13.08
N SER A 95 -3.77 20.66 12.85
CA SER A 95 -3.99 19.29 13.30
C SER A 95 -4.56 18.44 12.18
N GLU A 96 -3.93 17.30 11.88
CA GLU A 96 -4.38 16.37 10.84
C GLU A 96 -4.39 14.94 11.33
N LEU A 97 -5.58 14.32 11.26
CA LEU A 97 -5.77 12.91 11.59
C LEU A 97 -6.23 12.15 10.36
N ASN A 98 -5.52 11.06 10.06
CA ASN A 98 -5.75 10.21 8.90
C ASN A 98 -6.02 8.78 9.35
N ILE A 99 -7.20 8.23 9.07
CA ILE A 99 -7.61 6.86 9.44
C ILE A 99 -7.97 6.08 8.19
N ALA A 100 -7.19 5.04 7.86
CA ALA A 100 -7.34 4.31 6.60
C ALA A 100 -7.49 5.21 5.38
N SER A 101 -6.79 6.35 5.35
CA SER A 101 -6.91 7.32 4.26
C SER A 101 -5.84 7.10 3.19
N ARG A 102 -6.22 7.30 1.93
CA ARG A 102 -5.29 7.38 0.80
C ARG A 102 -5.06 8.84 0.40
N ASN A 103 -4.13 9.52 1.08
CA ASN A 103 -3.72 10.86 0.66
C ASN A 103 -2.51 10.77 -0.29
N GLY A 104 -2.77 10.74 -1.60
CA GLY A 104 -1.76 11.02 -2.64
C GLY A 104 -1.26 9.86 -3.52
N GLY A 105 -1.99 8.73 -3.60
CA GLY A 105 -1.59 7.58 -4.43
C GLY A 105 -2.73 7.04 -5.30
N VAL A 106 -2.42 6.60 -6.52
CA VAL A 106 -3.33 5.86 -7.40
C VAL A 106 -3.11 4.35 -7.19
N GLY A 107 -4.17 3.63 -6.83
CA GLY A 107 -4.07 2.20 -6.52
C GLY A 107 -5.42 1.54 -6.25
N SER A 108 -5.50 0.23 -6.48
CA SER A 108 -6.64 -0.60 -6.07
C SER A 108 -6.52 -0.99 -4.59
N GLY A 109 -7.64 -1.15 -3.90
CA GLY A 109 -7.67 -1.51 -2.48
C GLY A 109 -8.95 -1.06 -1.79
N SER A 110 -9.23 -1.64 -0.63
CA SER A 110 -10.42 -1.33 0.18
C SER A 110 -10.05 -0.69 1.52
N GLN A 111 -10.72 0.40 1.88
CA GLN A 111 -10.56 1.08 3.17
C GLN A 111 -11.89 0.91 3.88
N VAL A 112 -11.88 0.09 4.92
CA VAL A 112 -13.05 -0.12 5.78
C VAL A 112 -12.74 0.52 7.11
N VAL A 113 -13.51 1.54 7.49
CA VAL A 113 -13.38 2.18 8.81
C VAL A 113 -14.69 2.07 9.55
N SER A 114 -14.61 1.61 10.80
CA SER A 114 -15.70 1.64 11.75
C SER A 114 -15.28 2.48 12.95
N VAL A 115 -16.04 3.52 13.27
CA VAL A 115 -15.87 4.33 14.47
C VAL A 115 -17.11 4.16 15.34
N GLY A 116 -16.94 3.55 16.50
CA GLY A 116 -18.02 3.25 17.46
C GLY A 116 -18.44 4.46 18.30
N GLY A 117 -17.67 5.55 18.27
CA GLY A 117 -17.98 6.81 18.95
C GLY A 117 -18.11 8.01 18.00
N PRO A 118 -18.36 9.21 18.55
CA PRO A 118 -18.39 10.43 17.75
C PRO A 118 -17.02 10.76 17.16
N VAL A 119 -17.04 11.38 15.98
CA VAL A 119 -15.87 12.02 15.37
C VAL A 119 -15.97 13.52 15.61
N VAL A 120 -15.06 14.05 16.43
CA VAL A 120 -14.95 15.47 16.76
C VAL A 120 -13.78 16.05 15.98
N ASN A 121 -14.07 17.00 15.09
CA ASN A 121 -13.06 17.79 14.40
C ASN A 121 -13.25 19.26 14.75
N GLN A 122 -12.33 19.83 15.55
CA GLN A 122 -12.46 21.18 16.09
C GLN A 122 -11.26 22.05 15.74
N ALA A 123 -11.53 23.29 15.38
CA ALA A 123 -10.55 24.34 15.27
C ALA A 123 -11.10 25.59 15.98
N THR A 124 -10.48 26.00 17.09
CA THR A 124 -10.79 27.24 17.83
C THR A 124 -9.67 28.31 17.88
N GLY A 125 -9.95 29.53 17.37
CA GLY A 125 -9.00 30.65 17.25
C GLY A 125 -8.75 31.13 15.82
N THR A 126 -7.84 32.10 15.65
CA THR A 126 -7.48 32.65 14.33
C THR A 126 -6.37 31.82 13.66
N GLY A 127 -6.40 31.71 12.33
CA GLY A 127 -5.28 31.19 11.54
C GLY A 127 -5.04 29.68 11.62
N MET A 128 -6.08 28.91 11.84
CA MET A 128 -5.96 27.51 12.24
C MET A 128 -6.64 26.53 11.29
N ARG A 129 -6.23 25.27 11.38
CA ARG A 129 -6.77 24.21 10.52
C ARG A 129 -6.78 22.85 11.21
N SER A 130 -7.93 22.20 11.20
CA SER A 130 -8.13 20.85 11.72
C SER A 130 -8.75 19.96 10.63
N VAL A 131 -8.06 18.89 10.25
CA VAL A 131 -8.43 18.02 9.12
C VAL A 131 -8.53 16.57 9.61
N VAL A 132 -9.67 15.94 9.34
CA VAL A 132 -9.87 14.50 9.57
C VAL A 132 -10.16 13.83 8.24
N ASN A 133 -9.33 12.87 7.85
CA ASN A 133 -9.51 12.05 6.65
C ASN A 133 -9.79 10.61 7.08
N ILE A 134 -10.99 10.11 6.78
CA ILE A 134 -11.40 8.74 7.12
C ILE A 134 -11.76 8.01 5.84
N GLY A 135 -11.08 6.90 5.57
CA GLY A 135 -11.19 6.20 4.30
C GLY A 135 -10.64 7.02 3.13
N GLY A 136 -10.71 6.47 1.92
CA GLY A 136 -10.32 7.17 0.69
C GLY A 136 -10.35 6.27 -0.53
N ARG A 137 -10.58 6.85 -1.72
CA ARG A 137 -10.47 6.19 -3.02
C ARG A 137 -9.04 6.21 -3.55
#